data_AF-A0A5B0MH30-F1
#
_entry.id   AF-A0A5B0MH30-F1
#
_cell.length_a   1.000
_cell.length_b   1.000
_cell.length_c   1.000
_cell.angle_alpha   90.00
_cell.angle_beta   90.00
_cell.angle_gamma   90.00
#
_symmetry.space_group_name_H-M   'P 1'
#
loop_
_entity.id
_entity.type
_entity.pdbx_description
1 polymer ?
#
loop_
_entity_poly.entity_id
_entity_poly.type
_entity_poly.pdbx_seq_one_letter_code
_entity_poly.pdbx_strand_id
1 'polypeptide(L)'
;MDLDVTTSDPTEIMGSDDATTPPSSPPPPIILTNDDKRDILASLLQEGWKGPDILIILQENYGWTISLRSLSRLRQTWSLRLKDLPPQDSLLPATRASLISAHRNGLTVFEMRSQLLSETGMDVSTRTVERYLRVLGLKQRQNDLADGKITREGVVEHIRHARDALLANSAGYRRMRQILVTNYGLHVPRAGS
;
A
#
# COMPACT_ATOMS: atom_id res chain seq x y z
N MET A 1 -4.71 60.71 -81.25
CA MET A 1 -4.33 59.75 -82.30
C MET A 1 -4.46 58.37 -81.67
N ASP A 2 -5.11 57.49 -82.41
CA ASP A 2 -5.32 56.05 -82.20
C ASP A 2 -6.42 55.61 -81.23
N LEU A 3 -7.58 55.46 -81.87
CA LEU A 3 -8.69 54.57 -81.56
C LEU A 3 -8.21 53.11 -81.59
N ASP A 4 -8.74 52.25 -80.72
CA ASP A 4 -9.67 51.22 -81.23
C ASP A 4 -10.48 50.55 -80.13
N VAL A 5 -11.69 50.22 -80.52
CA VAL A 5 -12.83 49.76 -79.71
C VAL A 5 -13.24 48.36 -80.19
N THR A 6 -13.95 47.62 -79.33
CA THR A 6 -14.87 46.52 -79.66
C THR A 6 -14.29 45.10 -79.72
N THR A 7 -14.76 44.23 -78.82
CA THR A 7 -15.80 43.23 -79.16
C THR A 7 -16.33 42.57 -77.88
N SER A 8 -17.66 42.50 -77.81
CA SER A 8 -18.45 41.88 -76.75
C SER A 8 -18.75 40.39 -77.03
N ASP A 9 -18.86 39.63 -75.93
CA ASP A 9 -19.77 38.50 -75.62
C ASP A 9 -19.55 37.11 -76.29
N PRO A 10 -19.90 35.95 -75.64
CA PRO A 10 -21.04 35.78 -74.72
C PRO A 10 -20.88 34.89 -73.46
N THR A 11 -21.98 34.94 -72.70
CA THR A 11 -22.52 34.20 -71.56
C THR A 11 -22.18 32.71 -71.35
N GLU A 12 -22.22 32.35 -70.05
CA GLU A 12 -22.99 31.25 -69.42
C GLU A 12 -22.24 30.07 -68.73
N ILE A 13 -22.65 29.87 -67.45
CA ILE A 13 -22.89 28.59 -66.74
C ILE A 13 -21.89 28.10 -65.66
N MET A 14 -22.44 28.05 -64.44
CA MET A 14 -22.26 27.11 -63.31
C MET A 14 -20.90 26.94 -62.62
N GLY A 15 -20.97 27.06 -61.29
CA GLY A 15 -20.05 26.41 -60.37
C GLY A 15 -19.92 27.17 -59.07
N SER A 16 -20.86 26.99 -58.15
CA SER A 16 -20.66 27.35 -56.74
C SER A 16 -19.58 26.42 -56.19
N ASP A 17 -18.32 26.85 -56.21
CA ASP A 17 -17.23 26.07 -55.62
C ASP A 17 -17.17 26.32 -54.12
N ASP A 18 -17.59 25.27 -53.42
CA ASP A 18 -17.48 25.04 -51.99
C ASP A 18 -16.10 25.46 -51.48
N ALA A 19 -16.08 26.33 -50.48
CA ALA A 19 -14.87 26.78 -49.81
C ALA A 19 -14.21 25.56 -49.14
N THR A 20 -13.29 24.90 -49.85
CA THR A 20 -12.47 23.83 -49.31
C THR A 20 -11.53 24.44 -48.27
N THR A 21 -12.01 24.40 -47.03
CA THR A 21 -11.23 24.65 -45.83
C THR A 21 -10.07 23.65 -45.83
N PRO A 22 -8.81 24.07 -45.62
CA PRO A 22 -7.70 23.12 -45.60
C PRO A 22 -7.91 22.11 -44.46
N PRO A 23 -7.51 20.83 -44.65
CA PRO A 23 -7.63 19.84 -43.59
C PRO A 23 -6.81 20.30 -42.38
N SER A 24 -7.54 20.53 -41.28
CA SER A 24 -7.00 20.82 -39.95
C SER A 24 -5.81 19.91 -39.66
N SER A 25 -4.64 20.49 -39.42
CA SER A 25 -3.46 19.74 -38.97
C SER A 25 -3.84 18.86 -37.79
N PRO A 26 -3.33 17.61 -37.72
CA PRO A 26 -3.55 16.78 -36.55
C PRO A 26 -3.03 17.50 -35.30
N PRO A 27 -3.71 17.38 -34.15
CA PRO A 27 -3.24 17.98 -32.91
C PRO A 27 -1.81 17.50 -32.60
N PRO A 28 -0.94 18.37 -32.09
CA PRO A 28 0.44 17.99 -31.78
C PRO A 28 0.45 16.82 -30.80
N PRO A 29 1.39 15.86 -30.96
CA PRO A 29 1.52 14.76 -30.02
C PRO A 29 1.75 15.32 -28.62
N ILE A 30 1.00 14.80 -27.62
CA ILE A 30 1.18 15.18 -26.22
C ILE A 30 2.58 14.70 -25.80
N ILE A 31 3.55 15.61 -25.79
CA ILE A 31 4.90 15.32 -25.32
C ILE A 31 4.85 15.36 -23.79
N LEU A 32 4.61 14.20 -23.18
CA LEU A 32 4.65 14.05 -21.73
C LEU A 32 6.09 14.17 -21.22
N THR A 33 6.34 15.16 -20.35
CA THR A 33 7.61 15.28 -19.65
C THR A 33 7.77 14.16 -18.62
N ASN A 34 8.98 13.98 -18.06
CA ASN A 34 9.18 12.98 -17.01
C ASN A 34 8.42 13.33 -15.73
N ASP A 35 8.21 14.61 -15.44
CA ASP A 35 7.45 15.05 -14.27
C ASP A 35 5.95 14.78 -14.47
N ASP A 36 5.40 15.06 -15.66
CA ASP A 36 4.00 14.72 -15.98
C ASP A 36 3.74 13.22 -15.86
N LYS A 37 4.66 12.40 -16.41
CA LYS A 37 4.59 10.93 -16.31
C LYS A 37 4.63 10.44 -14.87
N ARG A 38 5.41 11.10 -14.02
CA ARG A 38 5.51 10.78 -12.60
C ARG A 38 4.19 11.08 -11.90
N ASP A 39 3.62 12.24 -12.15
CA ASP A 39 2.40 12.71 -11.48
C ASP A 39 1.18 11.91 -11.91
N ILE A 40 1.07 11.56 -13.20
CA ILE A 40 0.05 10.63 -13.71
C ILE A 40 0.17 9.25 -13.04
N LEU A 41 1.38 8.69 -12.93
CA LEU A 41 1.55 7.42 -12.23
C LEU A 41 1.21 7.53 -10.73
N ALA A 42 1.53 8.66 -10.10
CA ALA A 42 1.23 8.88 -8.69
C ALA A 42 -0.28 8.93 -8.43
N SER A 43 -1.05 9.65 -9.27
CA SER A 43 -2.50 9.73 -9.15
C SER A 43 -3.17 8.37 -9.35
N LEU A 44 -2.78 7.62 -10.39
CA LEU A 44 -3.33 6.29 -10.66
C LEU A 44 -3.08 5.31 -9.50
N LEU A 45 -1.90 5.40 -8.87
CA LEU A 45 -1.59 4.59 -7.69
C LEU A 45 -2.36 5.03 -6.45
N GLN A 46 -2.63 6.33 -6.30
CA GLN A 46 -3.44 6.88 -5.20
C GLN A 46 -4.92 6.49 -5.33
N GLU A 47 -5.45 6.44 -6.55
CA GLU A 47 -6.78 5.94 -6.87
C GLU A 47 -6.93 4.42 -6.68
N GLY A 48 -5.81 3.70 -6.53
CA GLY A 48 -5.79 2.27 -6.21
C GLY A 48 -5.75 1.33 -7.43
N TRP A 49 -5.46 1.86 -8.63
CA TRP A 49 -5.32 1.06 -9.84
C TRP A 49 -4.16 0.05 -9.72
N LYS A 50 -4.34 -1.13 -10.32
CA LYS A 50 -3.34 -2.22 -10.30
C LYS A 50 -2.48 -2.20 -11.55
N GLY A 51 -1.34 -2.87 -11.49
CA GLY A 51 -0.32 -2.88 -12.56
C GLY A 51 -0.89 -3.07 -13.98
N PRO A 52 -1.67 -4.12 -14.27
CA PRO A 52 -2.26 -4.32 -15.59
C PRO A 52 -3.22 -3.20 -16.02
N ASP A 53 -4.10 -2.77 -15.11
CA ASP A 53 -5.09 -1.72 -15.39
C ASP A 53 -4.42 -0.36 -15.65
N ILE A 54 -3.34 -0.06 -14.91
CA ILE A 54 -2.50 1.12 -15.14
C ILE A 54 -1.95 1.10 -16.56
N LEU A 55 -1.47 -0.05 -17.07
CA LEU A 55 -0.94 -0.12 -18.44
C LEU A 55 -2.00 0.21 -19.50
N ILE A 56 -3.24 -0.26 -19.29
CA ILE A 56 -4.37 0.03 -20.19
C ILE A 56 -4.66 1.54 -20.16
N ILE A 57 -4.80 2.13 -18.97
CA ILE A 57 -5.09 3.56 -18.81
C ILE A 57 -3.99 4.44 -19.42
N LEU A 58 -2.71 4.08 -19.23
CA LEU A 58 -1.58 4.82 -19.80
C LEU A 58 -1.60 4.79 -21.32
N GLN A 59 -1.95 3.64 -21.92
CA GLN A 59 -2.03 3.51 -23.37
C GLN A 59 -3.24 4.28 -23.93
N GLU A 60 -4.42 4.09 -23.35
CA GLU A 60 -5.69 4.64 -23.88
C GLU A 60 -5.80 6.15 -23.69
N ASN A 61 -5.47 6.66 -22.50
CA ASN A 61 -5.71 8.07 -22.15
C ASN A 61 -4.51 8.97 -22.44
N TYR A 62 -3.30 8.41 -22.43
CA TYR A 62 -2.06 9.19 -22.49
C TYR A 62 -1.13 8.78 -23.64
N GLY A 63 -1.52 7.79 -24.46
CA GLY A 63 -0.69 7.28 -25.55
C GLY A 63 0.67 6.72 -25.10
N TRP A 64 0.80 6.39 -23.81
CA TRP A 64 2.07 6.03 -23.19
C TRP A 64 2.16 4.52 -22.96
N THR A 65 2.76 3.81 -23.92
CA THR A 65 2.93 2.36 -23.84
C THR A 65 4.22 1.98 -23.10
N ILE A 66 4.09 1.24 -22.00
CA ILE A 66 5.22 0.68 -21.25
C ILE A 66 4.94 -0.76 -20.83
N SER A 67 6.02 -1.54 -20.60
CA SER A 67 5.88 -2.89 -20.04
C SER A 67 5.70 -2.85 -18.52
N LEU A 68 5.15 -3.92 -17.94
CA LEU A 68 5.00 -4.07 -16.49
C LEU A 68 6.35 -3.95 -15.75
N ARG A 69 7.43 -4.42 -16.36
CA ARG A 69 8.80 -4.29 -15.84
C ARG A 69 9.25 -2.83 -15.83
N SER A 70 8.94 -2.08 -16.88
CA SER A 70 9.24 -0.65 -16.98
C SER A 70 8.42 0.15 -15.96
N LEU A 71 7.12 -0.15 -15.83
CA LEU A 71 6.27 0.40 -14.78
C LEU A 71 6.86 0.15 -13.39
N SER A 72 7.29 -1.08 -13.10
CA SER A 72 7.92 -1.44 -11.83
C SER A 72 9.22 -0.66 -11.59
N ARG A 73 10.03 -0.46 -12.64
CA ARG A 73 11.27 0.33 -12.57
C ARG A 73 10.97 1.80 -12.30
N LEU A 74 10.05 2.42 -13.04
CA LEU A 74 9.64 3.81 -12.85
C LEU A 74 9.09 4.05 -11.45
N ARG A 75 8.26 3.12 -10.94
CA ARG A 75 7.77 3.18 -9.56
C ARG A 75 8.89 3.18 -8.52
N GLN A 76 9.98 2.44 -8.77
CA GLN A 76 11.14 2.43 -7.89
C GLN A 76 11.99 3.69 -8.04
N THR A 77 12.32 4.05 -9.27
CA THR A 77 13.16 5.21 -9.61
C THR A 77 12.55 6.51 -9.09
N TRP A 78 11.24 6.66 -9.23
CA TRP A 78 10.52 7.84 -8.75
C TRP A 78 10.01 7.73 -7.32
N SER A 79 10.38 6.65 -6.60
CA SER A 79 9.90 6.38 -5.25
C SER A 79 8.37 6.40 -5.12
N LEU A 80 7.65 6.11 -6.21
CA LEU A 80 6.19 5.91 -6.27
C LEU A 80 5.79 4.50 -5.85
N ARG A 81 6.60 3.82 -5.05
CA ARG A 81 6.02 2.80 -4.19
C ARG A 81 4.96 3.57 -3.40
N LEU A 82 3.71 3.07 -3.38
CA LEU A 82 2.79 3.47 -2.31
C LEU A 82 3.68 3.47 -1.08
N LYS A 83 3.89 4.64 -0.46
CA LYS A 83 4.58 4.67 0.81
C LYS A 83 3.78 3.70 1.63
N ASP A 84 4.34 2.52 1.79
CA ASP A 84 3.69 1.41 2.42
C ASP A 84 3.78 1.64 3.93
N LEU A 85 3.60 2.89 4.36
CA LEU A 85 3.17 3.30 5.66
C LEU A 85 1.99 4.24 5.39
N PRO A 86 0.78 4.02 5.98
CA PRO A 86 -0.08 5.19 6.19
C PRO A 86 0.82 6.33 6.71
N PRO A 87 0.68 7.58 6.23
CA PRO A 87 1.24 8.71 6.96
C PRO A 87 1.01 8.49 8.45
N GLN A 88 1.96 8.83 9.32
CA GLN A 88 1.86 8.55 10.76
C GLN A 88 0.51 9.04 11.36
N ASP A 89 -0.11 10.01 10.68
CA ASP A 89 -1.40 10.64 10.97
C ASP A 89 -2.64 9.98 10.32
N SER A 90 -2.49 8.95 9.49
CA SER A 90 -3.60 8.32 8.75
C SER A 90 -4.08 6.98 9.33
N LEU A 91 -3.51 6.54 10.47
CA LEU A 91 -4.07 5.42 11.24
C LEU A 91 -5.28 5.91 12.04
N LEU A 92 -6.43 5.28 11.81
CA LEU A 92 -7.63 5.55 12.59
C LEU A 92 -7.33 5.39 14.10
N PRO A 93 -7.84 6.31 14.96
CA PRO A 93 -7.62 6.25 16.41
C PRO A 93 -7.99 4.89 17.01
N ALA A 94 -9.07 4.26 16.54
CA ALA A 94 -9.52 2.94 16.98
C ALA A 94 -8.50 1.84 16.68
N THR A 95 -7.97 1.79 15.45
CA THR A 95 -6.93 0.85 15.02
C THR A 95 -5.65 1.03 15.84
N ARG A 96 -5.27 2.29 16.10
CA ARG A 96 -4.11 2.62 16.93
C ARG A 96 -4.29 2.15 18.38
N ALA A 97 -5.44 2.43 18.98
CA ALA A 97 -5.75 2.01 20.36
C ALA A 97 -5.76 0.47 20.49
N SER A 98 -6.39 -0.22 19.54
CA SER A 98 -6.44 -1.67 19.48
C SER A 98 -5.03 -2.28 19.40
N LEU A 99 -4.19 -1.81 18.46
CA LEU A 99 -2.80 -2.28 18.31
C LEU A 99 -1.93 -2.02 19.55
N ILE A 100 -2.06 -0.84 20.16
CA ILE A 100 -1.32 -0.51 21.39
C ILE A 100 -1.76 -1.43 22.54
N SER A 101 -3.07 -1.67 22.68
CA SER A 101 -3.62 -2.58 23.70
C SER A 101 -3.14 -4.02 23.48
N ALA A 102 -3.27 -4.53 22.25
CA ALA A 102 -2.80 -5.85 21.86
C ALA A 102 -1.28 -6.02 22.10
N HIS A 103 -0.49 -4.99 21.78
CA HIS A 103 0.95 -4.98 22.01
C HIS A 103 1.31 -5.01 23.50
N ARG A 104 0.65 -4.19 24.32
CA ARG A 104 0.84 -4.21 25.79
C ARG A 104 0.48 -5.56 26.41
N ASN A 105 -0.52 -6.23 25.87
CA ASN A 105 -0.93 -7.56 26.28
C ASN A 105 0.02 -8.67 25.78
N GLY A 106 0.99 -8.33 24.92
CA GLY A 106 2.00 -9.26 24.40
C GLY A 106 1.47 -10.21 23.34
N LEU A 107 0.46 -9.81 22.58
CA LEU A 107 -0.09 -10.60 21.48
C LEU A 107 0.91 -10.73 20.34
N THR A 108 0.85 -11.86 19.65
CA THR A 108 1.58 -12.10 18.39
C THR A 108 0.98 -11.28 17.25
N VAL A 109 1.70 -11.15 16.12
CA VAL A 109 1.20 -10.43 14.93
C VAL A 109 -0.13 -11.06 14.44
N PHE A 110 -0.22 -12.38 14.53
CA PHE A 110 -1.41 -13.12 14.13
C PHE A 110 -2.61 -12.82 15.03
N GLU A 111 -2.41 -12.80 16.35
CA GLU A 111 -3.47 -12.47 17.31
C GLU A 111 -3.88 -11.00 17.20
N MET A 112 -2.93 -10.09 16.97
CA MET A 112 -3.20 -8.67 16.68
C MET A 112 -4.07 -8.49 15.44
N ARG A 113 -3.80 -9.28 14.38
CA ARG A 113 -4.65 -9.29 13.17
C ARG A 113 -6.07 -9.74 13.52
N SER A 114 -6.22 -10.85 14.22
CA SER A 114 -7.54 -11.37 14.61
C SER A 114 -8.31 -10.38 15.49
N GLN A 115 -7.62 -9.72 16.43
CA GLN A 115 -8.22 -8.70 17.28
C GLN A 115 -8.65 -7.47 16.47
N LEU A 116 -7.79 -6.98 15.56
CA LEU A 116 -8.14 -5.88 14.66
C LEU A 116 -9.38 -6.19 13.83
N LEU A 117 -9.47 -7.40 13.28
CA LEU A 117 -10.64 -7.85 12.54
C LEU A 117 -11.88 -7.84 13.44
N SER A 118 -11.79 -8.35 14.67
CA SER A 118 -12.94 -8.41 15.58
C SER A 118 -13.40 -7.05 16.12
N GLU A 119 -12.46 -6.13 16.40
CA GLU A 119 -12.77 -4.85 17.06
C GLU A 119 -13.08 -3.74 16.07
N THR A 120 -12.44 -3.76 14.90
CA THR A 120 -12.54 -2.68 13.89
C THR A 120 -13.14 -3.15 12.57
N GLY A 121 -13.40 -4.45 12.40
CA GLY A 121 -13.88 -5.02 11.13
C GLY A 121 -12.83 -5.04 10.02
N MET A 122 -11.58 -4.64 10.31
CA MET A 122 -10.53 -4.53 9.30
C MET A 122 -9.82 -5.87 9.09
N ASP A 123 -10.06 -6.51 7.94
CA ASP A 123 -9.22 -7.63 7.51
C ASP A 123 -7.93 -7.12 6.87
N VAL A 124 -6.83 -7.26 7.60
CA VAL A 124 -5.51 -6.80 7.19
C VAL A 124 -4.53 -7.95 7.13
N SER A 125 -3.57 -7.89 6.20
CA SER A 125 -2.51 -8.91 6.14
C SER A 125 -1.56 -8.82 7.35
N THR A 126 -0.86 -9.92 7.66
CA THR A 126 0.19 -9.93 8.70
C THR A 126 1.26 -8.86 8.46
N ARG A 127 1.67 -8.68 7.19
CA ARG A 127 2.60 -7.62 6.78
C ARG A 127 2.07 -6.22 7.08
N THR A 128 0.76 -6.02 6.96
CA THR A 128 0.10 -4.75 7.29
C THR A 128 0.14 -4.48 8.80
N VAL A 129 -0.06 -5.51 9.63
CA VAL A 129 0.07 -5.39 11.09
C VAL A 129 1.51 -5.05 11.49
N GLU A 130 2.51 -5.77 10.96
CA GLU A 130 3.94 -5.47 11.20
C GLU A 130 4.31 -4.05 10.77
N ARG A 131 3.74 -3.59 9.66
CA ARG A 131 3.87 -2.22 9.16
C ARG A 131 3.27 -1.22 10.16
N TYR A 132 2.05 -1.45 10.67
CA TYR A 132 1.44 -0.57 11.65
C TYR A 132 2.23 -0.53 12.96
N LEU A 133 2.77 -1.66 13.41
CA LEU A 133 3.65 -1.70 14.58
C LEU A 133 4.90 -0.83 14.37
N ARG A 134 5.52 -0.89 13.18
CA ARG A 134 6.65 -0.01 12.83
C ARG A 134 6.28 1.47 12.83
N VAL A 135 5.14 1.83 12.25
CA VAL A 135 4.62 3.23 12.26
C VAL A 135 4.43 3.73 13.70
N LEU A 136 3.93 2.87 14.58
CA LEU A 136 3.68 3.19 15.99
C LEU A 136 4.93 3.11 16.88
N GLY A 137 6.10 2.76 16.33
CA GLY A 137 7.33 2.57 17.10
C GLY A 137 7.28 1.37 18.06
N LEU A 138 6.34 0.45 17.85
CA LEU A 138 6.13 -0.71 18.70
C LEU A 138 7.00 -1.88 18.23
N LYS A 139 8.07 -2.17 18.98
CA LYS A 139 8.87 -3.38 18.77
C LYS A 139 8.19 -4.54 19.49
N GLN A 140 7.88 -5.62 18.79
CA GLN A 140 7.44 -6.84 19.47
C GLN A 140 8.52 -7.27 20.46
N ARG A 141 8.13 -7.57 21.69
CA ARG A 141 9.07 -8.13 22.67
C ARG A 141 9.55 -9.46 22.11
N GLN A 142 10.87 -9.58 22.02
CA GLN A 142 11.52 -10.83 21.65
C GLN A 142 11.02 -11.94 22.56
N ASN A 143 10.60 -13.03 21.92
CA ASN A 143 10.17 -14.23 22.62
C ASN A 143 11.42 -15.01 22.97
N ASP A 144 11.64 -15.31 24.25
CA ASP A 144 12.85 -16.01 24.69
C ASP A 144 12.98 -17.41 24.06
N LEU A 145 11.86 -18.03 23.63
CA LEU A 145 11.87 -19.27 22.84
C LEU A 145 12.30 -19.04 21.38
N ALA A 146 11.90 -17.91 20.78
CA ALA A 146 12.26 -17.58 19.40
C ALA A 146 13.71 -17.09 19.28
N ASP A 147 14.21 -16.45 20.34
CA ASP A 147 15.59 -16.00 20.46
C ASP A 147 16.55 -17.13 20.90
N GLY A 148 16.03 -18.33 21.17
CA GLY A 148 16.84 -19.49 21.60
C GLY A 148 17.45 -19.32 23.00
N LYS A 149 17.05 -18.30 23.74
CA LYS A 149 17.49 -18.04 25.11
C LYS A 149 16.95 -19.09 26.08
N ILE A 150 15.81 -19.70 25.74
CA ILE A 150 15.27 -20.84 26.46
C ILE A 150 14.70 -21.88 25.50
N THR A 151 14.87 -23.16 25.82
CA THR A 151 14.25 -24.26 25.09
C THR A 151 12.82 -24.49 25.56
N ARG A 152 12.03 -25.21 24.76
CA ARG A 152 10.65 -25.55 25.12
C ARG A 152 10.60 -26.36 26.43
N GLU A 153 11.57 -27.22 26.62
CA GLU A 153 11.76 -28.06 27.79
C GLU A 153 12.05 -27.21 29.03
N GLY A 154 12.93 -26.20 28.90
CA GLY A 154 13.25 -25.26 29.99
C GLY A 154 12.03 -24.45 30.44
N VAL A 155 11.15 -24.04 29.51
CA VAL A 155 9.88 -23.38 29.87
C VAL A 155 8.98 -24.31 30.69
N VAL A 156 8.88 -25.59 30.30
CA VAL A 156 8.08 -26.58 31.04
C VAL A 156 8.64 -26.80 32.44
N GLU A 157 9.96 -26.84 32.58
CA GLU A 157 10.63 -26.98 33.87
C GLU A 157 10.37 -25.78 34.78
N HIS A 158 10.46 -24.55 34.29
CA HIS A 158 10.11 -23.37 35.09
C HIS A 158 8.63 -23.29 35.44
N ILE A 159 7.73 -23.79 34.57
CA ILE A 159 6.30 -23.90 34.90
C ILE A 159 6.08 -24.94 36.01
N ARG A 160 6.77 -26.09 35.96
CA ARG A 160 6.72 -27.10 37.03
C ARG A 160 7.27 -26.53 38.33
N HIS A 161 8.45 -25.92 38.29
CA HIS A 161 9.05 -25.28 39.46
C HIS A 161 8.16 -24.15 40.02
N ALA A 162 7.50 -23.34 39.18
CA ALA A 162 6.54 -22.34 39.63
C ALA A 162 5.29 -22.96 40.27
N ARG A 163 4.79 -24.09 39.77
CA ARG A 163 3.66 -24.79 40.38
C ARG A 163 4.03 -25.39 41.74
N ASP A 164 5.18 -26.05 41.81
CA ASP A 164 5.61 -26.79 42.98
C ASP A 164 6.15 -25.84 44.08
N ALA A 165 7.05 -24.92 43.73
CA ALA A 165 7.73 -24.05 44.69
C ALA A 165 6.94 -22.77 45.04
N LEU A 166 6.12 -22.25 44.12
CA LEU A 166 5.29 -21.05 44.37
C LEU A 166 3.81 -21.41 44.61
N LEU A 167 3.50 -22.71 44.77
CA LEU A 167 2.15 -23.25 45.01
C LEU A 167 1.10 -22.72 44.03
N ALA A 168 1.53 -22.40 42.81
CA ALA A 168 0.70 -21.83 41.75
C ALA A 168 -0.16 -22.89 41.04
N ASN A 169 -0.57 -23.94 41.75
CA ASN A 169 -1.24 -25.12 41.20
C ASN A 169 -2.57 -24.81 40.52
N SER A 170 -3.26 -23.74 40.94
CA SER A 170 -4.50 -23.24 40.34
C SER A 170 -4.31 -22.02 39.43
N ALA A 171 -3.06 -21.61 39.15
CA ALA A 171 -2.79 -20.42 38.35
C ALA A 171 -3.13 -20.66 36.87
N GLY A 172 -4.18 -19.98 36.40
CA GLY A 172 -4.48 -19.89 34.97
C GLY A 172 -3.35 -19.19 34.19
N TYR A 173 -3.39 -19.30 32.86
CA TYR A 173 -2.32 -18.83 31.96
C TYR A 173 -1.84 -17.39 32.27
N ARG A 174 -2.76 -16.46 32.52
CA ARG A 174 -2.40 -15.06 32.83
C ARG A 174 -1.55 -14.94 34.10
N ARG A 175 -1.91 -15.69 35.15
CA ARG A 175 -1.18 -15.67 36.42
C ARG A 175 0.15 -16.40 36.30
N MET A 176 0.19 -17.52 35.59
CA MET A 176 1.44 -18.25 35.32
C MET A 176 2.41 -17.41 34.49
N ARG A 177 1.93 -16.70 33.47
CA ARG A 177 2.74 -15.78 32.66
C ARG A 177 3.34 -14.67 33.52
N GLN A 178 2.56 -14.09 34.43
CA GLN A 178 3.07 -13.07 35.34
C GLN A 178 4.19 -13.63 36.24
N ILE A 179 3.99 -14.83 36.79
CA ILE A 179 5.00 -15.52 37.62
C ILE A 179 6.29 -15.78 36.85
N LEU A 180 6.20 -16.24 35.59
CA LEU A 180 7.35 -16.49 34.73
C LEU A 180 8.16 -15.20 34.46
N VAL A 181 7.46 -14.08 34.21
CA VAL A 181 8.11 -12.78 34.00
C VAL A 181 8.74 -12.27 35.30
N THR A 182 8.05 -12.35 36.44
CA THR A 182 8.54 -11.76 37.70
C THR A 182 9.65 -12.57 38.36
N ASN A 183 9.56 -13.91 38.34
CA ASN A 183 10.49 -14.77 39.08
C ASN A 183 11.64 -15.28 38.22
N TYR A 184 11.43 -15.42 36.91
CA TYR A 184 12.42 -16.00 36.01
C TYR A 184 12.83 -15.05 34.88
N GLY A 185 12.21 -13.86 34.78
CA GLY A 185 12.47 -12.92 33.68
C GLY A 185 12.05 -13.43 32.30
N LEU A 186 11.25 -14.51 32.25
CA LEU A 186 10.94 -15.24 31.03
C LEU A 186 9.72 -14.68 30.31
N HIS A 187 9.89 -14.41 29.02
CA HIS A 187 8.88 -13.89 28.11
C HIS A 187 8.44 -14.98 27.14
N VAL A 188 7.46 -15.75 27.58
CA VAL A 188 6.87 -16.84 26.80
C VAL A 188 5.54 -16.39 26.17
N PRO A 189 5.32 -16.59 24.86
CA PRO A 189 4.05 -16.30 24.20
C PRO A 189 2.96 -17.26 24.65
N ARG A 190 1.73 -16.95 24.27
CA ARG A 190 0.62 -17.88 24.46
C ARG A 190 0.86 -19.08 23.55
N ALA A 191 0.96 -20.27 24.14
CA ALA A 191 0.92 -21.49 23.35
C ALA A 191 -0.44 -21.50 22.65
N GLY A 192 -0.42 -21.29 21.33
CA GLY A 192 -1.57 -21.51 20.48
C GLY A 192 -2.01 -22.96 20.66
N SER A 193 -3.24 -23.11 21.14
CA SER A 193 -4.00 -24.35 20.99
C SER A 193 -4.27 -24.62 19.52
#